data_AF-A0A9P1I884-F1
#
_entry.id   AF-A0A9P1I884-F1
#
_cell.length_a   1.000
_cell.length_b   1.000
_cell.length_c   1.000
_cell.angle_alpha   90.00
_cell.angle_beta   90.00
_cell.angle_gamma   90.00
#
_symmetry.space_group_name_H-M   'P 1'
#
loop_
_entity.id
_entity.type
_entity.pdbx_description
1 polymer ?
#
loop_
_entity_poly.entity_id
_entity_poly.type
_entity_poly.pdbx_seq_one_letter_code
_entity_poly.pdbx_strand_id
1 'polypeptide(L)'
;MSSFRLVDFGLATIDRSSTELPQPATTSTQCQICAKSPNPCMTCKSRPKRESYHVVGTPGVRAPELLFGVGVCSPAVDIFSAGLCLLSLVTLKHPFFMPKDETENIMDLACLLGSDIMEKIGEREGLRVTISEHRNPTDFCQLILCLRFGFESVHKFAAKILDFPRKACEKCAEIGHGNVDSVCFCRPPDSGKFSTSGISNELLVLYVDLLYSALEPDRFLRFSADRLLSIIDLYERRQIVYPKLDIE
;
A
#
# COMPACT_ATOMS: atom_id res chain seq x y z
N MET A 1 3.47 -40.17 19.12
CA MET A 1 2.59 -39.23 18.39
C MET A 1 3.19 -37.85 18.51
N SER A 2 3.70 -37.29 17.42
CA SER A 2 4.30 -35.96 17.42
C SER A 2 3.19 -34.92 17.52
N SER A 3 3.06 -34.26 18.67
CA SER A 3 2.13 -33.14 18.85
C SER A 3 2.72 -31.92 18.17
N PHE A 4 2.33 -31.64 16.93
CA PHE A 4 2.59 -30.37 16.29
C PHE A 4 1.65 -29.32 16.91
N ARG A 5 2.19 -28.47 17.79
CA ARG A 5 1.52 -27.25 18.20
C ARG A 5 1.88 -26.18 17.18
N LEU A 6 0.88 -25.58 16.55
CA LEU A 6 1.07 -24.36 15.77
C LEU A 6 1.52 -23.27 16.74
N VAL A 7 2.82 -22.97 16.74
CA VAL A 7 3.39 -21.87 17.53
C VAL A 7 3.13 -20.62 16.71
N ASP A 8 2.18 -19.81 17.18
CA ASP A 8 1.92 -18.40 16.86
C ASP A 8 2.20 -17.96 15.39
N PHE A 9 1.17 -17.52 14.67
CA PHE A 9 1.31 -16.97 13.32
C PHE A 9 2.17 -15.69 13.25
N GLY A 10 2.66 -15.19 14.38
CA GLY A 10 3.44 -13.96 14.45
C GLY A 10 2.56 -12.72 14.28
N LEU A 11 1.25 -12.85 14.53
CA LEU A 11 0.30 -11.75 14.47
C LEU A 11 0.53 -10.82 15.67
N ALA A 12 0.51 -9.52 15.40
CA ALA A 12 0.60 -8.49 16.43
C ALA A 12 -0.72 -8.43 17.21
N THR A 13 -0.85 -9.29 18.23
CA THR A 13 -2.06 -9.44 19.05
C THR A 13 -2.22 -8.41 20.16
N ILE A 14 -1.13 -7.72 20.54
CA ILE A 14 -1.11 -6.70 21.59
C ILE A 14 -0.40 -5.47 21.02
N ASP A 15 -1.04 -4.31 21.13
CA ASP A 15 -0.40 -3.05 20.78
C ASP A 15 0.74 -2.76 21.77
N ARG A 16 1.98 -3.05 21.36
CA ARG A 16 3.18 -2.78 22.16
C ARG A 16 3.67 -1.34 22.01
N SER A 17 3.00 -0.50 21.22
CA SER A 17 3.38 0.91 21.04
C SER A 17 3.38 1.72 22.34
N SER A 18 2.69 1.22 23.39
CA SER A 18 2.67 1.82 24.72
C SER A 18 3.84 1.36 25.62
N THR A 19 4.42 0.20 25.34
CA THR A 19 5.45 -0.47 26.18
C THR A 19 6.84 -0.33 25.58
N GLU A 20 6.92 -0.30 24.26
CA GLU A 20 8.08 0.22 23.55
C GLU A 20 8.00 1.73 23.67
N LEU A 21 8.80 2.27 24.60
CA LEU A 21 9.04 3.71 24.69
C LEU A 21 9.15 4.22 23.24
N PRO A 22 8.35 5.20 22.81
CA PRO A 22 8.71 5.92 21.61
C PRO A 22 10.15 6.30 21.85
N GLN A 23 11.09 5.81 21.02
CA GLN A 23 12.40 6.43 20.95
C GLN A 23 12.09 7.90 20.97
N PRO A 24 12.60 8.67 21.96
CA PRO A 24 12.16 10.04 22.14
C PRO A 24 12.13 10.61 20.76
N ALA A 25 10.99 11.23 20.39
CA ALA A 25 10.90 12.08 19.23
C ALA A 25 12.00 13.10 19.42
N THR A 26 13.21 12.67 19.09
CA THR A 26 14.39 13.46 19.06
C THR A 26 13.93 14.37 17.96
N THR A 27 13.69 15.61 18.34
CA THR A 27 13.77 16.75 17.46
C THR A 27 15.09 16.56 16.72
N SER A 28 15.03 15.73 15.67
CA SER A 28 16.11 15.39 14.80
C SER A 28 16.21 16.66 14.00
N THR A 29 16.95 17.61 14.55
CA THR A 29 17.34 18.81 13.83
C THR A 29 17.96 18.29 12.55
N GLN A 30 17.23 18.42 11.44
CA GLN A 30 17.67 17.93 10.14
C GLN A 30 19.10 18.40 9.93
N CYS A 31 19.96 17.48 9.47
CA CYS A 31 21.37 17.81 9.27
C CYS A 31 21.47 18.95 8.26
N GLN A 32 21.90 20.14 8.69
CA GLN A 32 21.95 21.33 7.83
C GLN A 32 22.84 21.15 6.59
N ILE A 33 23.85 20.27 6.67
CA ILE A 33 24.81 20.02 5.59
C ILE A 33 24.16 19.22 4.46
N CYS A 34 23.47 18.12 4.78
CA CYS A 34 22.83 17.28 3.77
C CYS A 34 21.32 17.48 3.70
N ALA A 35 20.73 18.47 4.38
CA ALA A 35 19.28 18.74 4.43
C ALA A 35 18.65 18.78 3.03
N LYS A 36 19.34 19.45 2.10
CA LYS A 36 18.92 19.64 0.70
C LYS A 36 19.58 18.67 -0.28
N SER A 37 20.27 17.66 0.23
CA SER A 37 20.96 16.65 -0.57
C SER A 37 20.28 15.29 -0.38
N PRO A 38 20.00 14.54 -1.46
CA PRO A 38 19.49 13.18 -1.35
C PRO A 38 20.52 12.25 -0.69
N ASN A 39 21.80 12.59 -0.81
CA ASN A 39 22.89 11.83 -0.21
C ASN A 39 23.21 12.35 1.20
N PRO A 40 23.32 11.45 2.20
CA PRO A 40 23.77 11.84 3.54
C PRO A 40 25.24 12.29 3.50
N CYS A 41 25.58 13.31 4.30
CA CYS A 41 26.98 13.73 4.48
C CYS A 41 27.77 12.66 5.25
N MET A 42 29.10 12.78 5.28
CA MET A 42 29.97 11.82 5.97
C MET A 42 29.59 11.63 7.45
N THR A 43 29.23 12.71 8.15
CA THR A 43 28.78 12.66 9.54
C THR A 43 27.45 11.92 9.71
N CYS A 44 26.53 12.04 8.75
CA CYS A 44 25.27 11.30 8.79
C CYS A 44 25.47 9.82 8.44
N LYS A 45 26.39 9.51 7.50
CA LYS A 45 26.77 8.13 7.16
C LYS A 45 27.42 7.40 8.33
N SER A 46 28.11 8.12 9.21
CA SER A 46 28.75 7.56 10.41
C SER A 46 27.81 7.43 11.62
N ARG A 47 26.57 7.95 11.55
CA ARG A 47 25.59 7.74 12.63
C ARG A 47 25.28 6.24 12.73
N PRO A 48 25.04 5.71 13.95
CA PRO A 48 24.58 4.34 14.09
C PRO A 48 23.33 4.16 13.24
N LYS A 49 23.30 3.07 12.46
CA LYS A 49 22.06 2.68 11.78
C LYS A 49 21.00 2.48 12.85
N ARG A 50 19.76 2.92 12.59
CA ARG A 50 18.63 2.57 13.44
C ARG A 50 18.65 1.05 13.55
N GLU A 51 18.79 0.51 14.76
CA GLU A 51 18.74 -0.94 14.95
C GLU A 51 17.38 -1.39 14.46
N SER A 52 17.35 -2.10 13.33
CA SER A 52 16.15 -2.78 12.85
C SER A 52 15.95 -3.99 13.76
N TYR A 53 15.45 -3.73 14.96
CA TYR A 53 15.14 -4.77 15.94
C TYR A 53 14.22 -5.77 15.24
N HIS A 54 14.78 -6.92 14.89
CA HIS A 54 14.15 -8.06 14.23
C HIS A 54 12.92 -7.68 13.40
N VAL A 55 13.11 -7.21 12.15
CA VAL A 55 12.00 -7.10 11.18
C VAL A 55 11.54 -8.51 10.83
N VAL A 56 10.73 -9.10 11.71
CA VAL A 56 10.07 -10.38 11.48
C VAL A 56 8.94 -10.14 10.48
N GLY A 57 8.86 -10.98 9.46
CA GLY A 57 7.84 -10.88 8.42
C GLY A 57 8.40 -11.16 7.03
N THR A 58 7.51 -11.53 6.12
CA THR A 58 7.88 -11.86 4.74
C THR A 58 8.21 -10.58 3.94
N PRO A 59 9.35 -10.51 3.23
CA PRO A 59 9.63 -9.41 2.32
C PRO A 59 8.48 -9.16 1.34
N GLY A 60 8.18 -7.89 1.04
CA GLY A 60 7.11 -7.54 0.09
C GLY A 60 5.71 -7.43 0.69
N VAL A 61 5.49 -7.82 1.97
CA VAL A 61 4.21 -7.58 2.68
C VAL A 61 4.34 -6.70 3.93
N ARG A 62 5.52 -6.14 4.17
CA ARG A 62 5.79 -5.33 5.37
C ARG A 62 5.18 -3.94 5.28
N ALA A 63 4.62 -3.48 6.40
CA ALA A 63 4.08 -2.12 6.52
C ALA A 63 5.18 -1.05 6.52
N PRO A 64 4.89 0.20 6.09
CA PRO A 64 5.86 1.29 6.05
C PRO A 64 6.61 1.52 7.36
N GLU A 65 5.91 1.49 8.50
CA GLU A 65 6.48 1.72 9.83
C GLU A 65 7.54 0.67 10.22
N LEU A 66 7.42 -0.57 9.72
CA LEU A 66 8.43 -1.62 9.92
C LEU A 66 9.66 -1.37 9.03
N LEU A 67 9.45 -0.97 7.77
CA LEU A 67 10.53 -0.64 6.83
C LEU A 67 11.32 0.61 7.27
N PHE A 68 10.67 1.51 8.00
CA PHE A 68 11.27 2.68 8.62
C PHE A 68 11.95 2.38 9.96
N GLY A 69 12.01 1.11 10.38
CA GLY A 69 12.72 0.70 11.60
C GLY A 69 12.18 1.40 12.86
N VAL A 70 10.89 1.75 12.89
CA VAL A 70 10.25 2.41 14.04
C VAL A 70 10.16 1.44 15.24
N GLY A 71 10.31 0.13 14.99
CA GLY A 71 10.28 -0.94 16.01
C GLY A 71 8.88 -1.32 16.44
N VAL A 72 7.88 -0.48 16.16
CA VAL A 72 6.51 -0.65 16.66
C VAL A 72 5.75 -1.74 15.91
N CYS A 73 5.60 -2.89 16.56
CA CYS A 73 4.65 -3.94 16.15
C CYS A 73 3.28 -3.68 16.78
N SER A 74 2.29 -3.36 15.94
CA SER A 74 0.89 -3.14 16.32
C SER A 74 -0.03 -3.91 15.38
N PRO A 75 -1.30 -4.20 15.74
CA PRO A 75 -2.24 -4.89 14.85
C PRO A 75 -2.38 -4.23 13.46
N ALA A 76 -2.09 -2.92 13.35
CA ALA A 76 -2.09 -2.21 12.08
C ALA A 76 -1.10 -2.79 11.05
N VAL A 77 0.01 -3.41 11.48
CA VAL A 77 0.98 -4.03 10.55
C VAL A 77 0.38 -5.27 9.87
N ASP A 78 -0.47 -6.02 10.59
CA ASP A 78 -1.16 -7.19 10.05
C ASP A 78 -2.25 -6.76 9.07
N ILE A 79 -2.94 -5.65 9.35
CA ILE A 79 -3.94 -5.09 8.42
C ILE A 79 -3.29 -4.68 7.10
N PHE A 80 -2.13 -4.03 7.15
CA PHE A 80 -1.40 -3.66 5.93
C PHE A 80 -0.98 -4.90 5.13
N SER A 81 -0.42 -5.90 5.83
CA SER A 81 -0.05 -7.19 5.22
C SER A 81 -1.25 -7.87 4.57
N ALA A 82 -2.41 -7.88 5.25
CA ALA A 82 -3.66 -8.42 4.72
C ALA A 82 -4.13 -7.64 3.48
N GLY A 83 -3.94 -6.32 3.44
CA GLY A 83 -4.19 -5.50 2.25
C GLY A 83 -3.34 -5.91 1.05
N LEU A 84 -2.05 -6.20 1.26
CA LEU A 84 -1.16 -6.67 0.19
C LEU A 84 -1.49 -8.10 -0.25
N CYS A 85 -1.87 -8.98 0.69
CA CYS A 85 -2.41 -10.29 0.36
C CYS A 85 -3.70 -10.20 -0.48
N LEU A 86 -4.63 -9.33 -0.08
CA LEU A 86 -5.85 -9.07 -0.84
C LEU A 86 -5.51 -8.55 -2.24
N LEU A 87 -4.56 -7.61 -2.35
CA LEU A 87 -4.11 -7.06 -3.64
C LEU A 87 -3.59 -8.17 -4.56
N SER A 88 -2.75 -9.07 -4.04
CA SER A 88 -2.29 -10.26 -4.75
C SER A 88 -3.44 -11.13 -5.27
N LEU A 89 -4.43 -11.40 -4.41
CA LEU A 89 -5.58 -12.23 -4.76
C LEU A 89 -6.46 -11.59 -5.84
N VAL A 90 -6.80 -10.31 -5.69
CA VAL A 90 -7.73 -9.64 -6.62
C VAL A 90 -7.08 -9.32 -7.96
N THR A 91 -5.74 -9.15 -7.99
CA THR A 91 -4.97 -8.96 -9.24
C THR A 91 -4.52 -10.28 -9.88
N LEU A 92 -4.65 -11.41 -9.16
CA LEU A 92 -4.09 -12.71 -9.56
C LEU A 92 -2.57 -12.68 -9.78
N LYS A 93 -1.85 -11.86 -9.00
CA LYS A 93 -0.39 -11.72 -9.03
C LYS A 93 0.18 -12.05 -7.66
N HIS A 94 0.85 -13.19 -7.54
CA HIS A 94 1.47 -13.62 -6.28
C HIS A 94 2.91 -14.11 -6.50
N PRO A 95 3.87 -13.66 -5.69
CA PRO A 95 3.74 -12.52 -4.76
C PRO A 95 3.52 -11.21 -5.53
N PHE A 96 2.81 -10.23 -4.95
CA PHE A 96 2.63 -8.93 -5.62
C PHE A 96 3.96 -8.17 -5.68
N PHE A 97 4.69 -8.13 -4.56
CA PHE A 97 6.04 -7.59 -4.48
C PHE A 97 7.04 -8.69 -4.14
N MET A 98 8.24 -8.60 -4.72
CA MET A 98 9.34 -9.51 -4.43
C MET A 98 10.66 -8.72 -4.29
N PRO A 99 10.75 -7.82 -3.30
CA PRO A 99 11.89 -6.94 -3.15
C PRO A 99 13.11 -7.72 -2.65
N LYS A 100 14.31 -7.33 -3.12
CA LYS A 100 15.60 -7.91 -2.70
C LYS A 100 16.05 -7.37 -1.35
N ASP A 101 15.67 -6.12 -1.03
CA ASP A 101 15.99 -5.45 0.24
C ASP A 101 14.89 -4.45 0.65
N GLU A 102 15.05 -3.83 1.82
CA GLU A 102 14.09 -2.86 2.37
C GLU A 102 13.99 -1.59 1.50
N THR A 103 15.05 -1.20 0.81
CA THR A 103 15.06 -0.02 -0.06
C THR A 103 14.18 -0.28 -1.28
N GLU A 104 14.31 -1.45 -1.91
CA GLU A 104 13.43 -1.88 -3.00
C GLU A 104 11.97 -1.99 -2.52
N ASN A 105 11.73 -2.53 -1.32
CA ASN A 105 10.36 -2.59 -0.77
C ASN A 105 9.76 -1.19 -0.55
N ILE A 106 10.54 -0.20 -0.09
CA ILE A 106 10.07 1.18 0.05
C ILE A 106 9.73 1.78 -1.33
N MET A 107 10.54 1.50 -2.36
CA MET A 107 10.28 1.95 -3.73
C MET A 107 9.02 1.30 -4.33
N ASP A 108 8.82 -0.01 -4.10
CA ASP A 108 7.61 -0.73 -4.48
C ASP A 108 6.36 -0.09 -3.86
N LEU A 109 6.41 0.21 -2.56
CA LEU A 109 5.32 0.91 -1.87
C LEU A 109 5.14 2.34 -2.36
N ALA A 110 6.21 3.06 -2.72
CA ALA A 110 6.11 4.39 -3.31
C ALA A 110 5.44 4.38 -4.70
N CYS A 111 5.72 3.37 -5.52
CA CYS A 111 5.04 3.17 -6.81
C CYS A 111 3.54 2.90 -6.62
N LEU A 112 3.17 2.15 -5.58
CA LEU A 112 1.77 1.80 -5.31
C LEU A 112 1.00 2.93 -4.61
N LEU A 113 1.55 3.49 -3.54
CA LEU A 113 0.87 4.40 -2.62
C LEU A 113 1.18 5.88 -2.89
N GLY A 114 2.23 6.16 -3.66
CA GLY A 114 2.71 7.48 -4.04
C GLY A 114 3.95 7.92 -3.27
N SER A 115 4.86 8.62 -3.94
CA SER A 115 6.13 9.04 -3.33
C SER A 115 5.94 10.09 -2.24
N ASP A 116 5.09 11.11 -2.47
CA ASP A 116 4.86 12.20 -1.51
C ASP A 116 4.39 11.69 -0.14
N ILE A 117 3.48 10.70 -0.13
CA ILE A 117 2.96 10.17 1.12
C ILE A 117 4.01 9.33 1.84
N MET A 118 4.83 8.57 1.12
CA MET A 118 5.90 7.78 1.72
C MET A 118 6.98 8.67 2.36
N GLU A 119 7.37 9.76 1.70
CA GLU A 119 8.30 10.74 2.28
C GLU A 119 7.71 11.43 3.52
N LYS A 120 6.44 11.85 3.43
CA LYS A 120 5.72 12.50 4.54
C LYS A 120 5.57 11.58 5.77
N ILE A 121 5.26 10.30 5.56
CA ILE A 121 5.16 9.35 6.67
C ILE A 121 6.55 9.04 7.24
N GLY A 122 7.58 8.90 6.40
CA GLY A 122 8.95 8.79 6.86
C GLY A 122 9.32 9.93 7.81
N GLU A 123 9.02 11.17 7.42
CA GLU A 123 9.28 12.37 8.25
C GLU A 123 8.53 12.32 9.58
N ARG A 124 7.26 11.91 9.57
CA ARG A 124 6.46 11.78 10.79
C ARG A 124 7.01 10.74 11.75
N GLU A 125 7.58 9.66 11.21
CA GLU A 125 8.22 8.58 11.97
C GLU A 125 9.69 8.92 12.37
N GLY A 126 10.09 10.17 12.18
CA GLY A 126 11.39 10.70 12.57
C GLY A 126 12.54 10.36 11.62
N LEU A 127 12.22 9.95 10.38
CA LEU A 127 13.20 9.62 9.35
C LEU A 127 13.10 10.54 8.15
N ARG A 128 14.23 10.75 7.48
CA ARG A 128 14.21 11.39 6.17
C ARG A 128 14.30 10.32 5.10
N VAL A 129 13.16 10.08 4.45
CA VAL A 129 13.07 9.26 3.23
C VAL A 129 13.20 10.20 2.04
N THR A 130 13.94 9.78 1.01
CA THR A 130 14.09 10.53 -0.23
C THR A 130 13.93 9.57 -1.39
N ILE A 131 12.93 9.84 -2.24
CA ILE A 131 12.58 9.02 -3.39
C ILE A 131 13.03 9.77 -4.64
N SER A 132 14.03 9.23 -5.33
CA SER A 132 14.58 9.85 -6.53
C SER A 132 13.60 9.83 -7.71
N GLU A 133 12.83 8.74 -7.83
CA GLU A 133 11.85 8.58 -8.89
C GLU A 133 10.45 8.80 -8.35
N HIS A 134 9.95 10.03 -8.52
CA HIS A 134 8.65 10.40 -7.97
C HIS A 134 7.49 9.77 -8.76
N ARG A 135 6.59 9.09 -8.05
CA ARG A 135 5.43 8.38 -8.59
C ARG A 135 4.15 8.89 -7.95
N ASN A 136 3.14 9.06 -8.80
CA ASN A 136 1.78 9.31 -8.33
C ASN A 136 1.20 8.03 -7.69
N PRO A 137 0.30 8.16 -6.70
CA PRO A 137 -0.43 7.02 -6.16
C PRO A 137 -1.13 6.25 -7.27
N THR A 138 -1.19 4.92 -7.14
CA THR A 138 -1.92 4.06 -8.06
C THR A 138 -3.43 4.12 -7.76
N ASP A 139 -4.24 4.07 -8.81
CA ASP A 139 -5.67 3.80 -8.73
C ASP A 139 -5.87 2.28 -8.66
N PHE A 140 -6.24 1.76 -7.48
CA PHE A 140 -6.37 0.31 -7.28
C PHE A 140 -7.37 -0.32 -8.25
N CYS A 141 -8.44 0.39 -8.58
CA CYS A 141 -9.44 -0.15 -9.49
C CYS A 141 -8.86 -0.30 -10.89
N GLN A 142 -8.23 0.76 -11.41
CA GLN A 142 -7.57 0.72 -12.72
C GLN A 142 -6.46 -0.34 -12.76
N LEU A 143 -5.66 -0.44 -11.70
CA LEU A 143 -4.60 -1.44 -11.57
C LEU A 143 -5.15 -2.86 -11.61
N ILE A 144 -6.19 -3.16 -10.82
CA ILE A 144 -6.85 -4.47 -10.79
C ILE A 144 -7.35 -4.84 -12.18
N LEU A 145 -8.07 -3.92 -12.84
CA LEU A 145 -8.59 -4.17 -14.19
C LEU A 145 -7.45 -4.46 -15.16
N CYS A 146 -6.40 -3.62 -15.18
CA CYS A 146 -5.26 -3.79 -16.09
C CYS A 146 -4.51 -5.10 -15.85
N LEU A 147 -4.27 -5.49 -14.60
CA LEU A 147 -3.52 -6.72 -14.28
C LEU A 147 -4.31 -8.00 -14.52
N ARG A 148 -5.64 -7.96 -14.40
CA ARG A 148 -6.52 -9.12 -14.67
C ARG A 148 -6.84 -9.30 -16.15
N PHE A 149 -7.14 -8.20 -16.84
CA PHE A 149 -7.70 -8.26 -18.19
C PHE A 149 -6.71 -7.81 -19.28
N GLY A 150 -5.55 -7.27 -18.89
CA GLY A 150 -4.54 -6.74 -19.80
C GLY A 150 -4.72 -5.25 -20.09
N PHE A 151 -3.59 -4.54 -20.21
CA PHE A 151 -3.56 -3.10 -20.43
C PHE A 151 -4.30 -2.69 -21.72
N GLU A 152 -4.03 -3.38 -22.84
CA GLU A 152 -4.67 -3.10 -24.14
C GLU A 152 -6.20 -3.25 -24.09
N SER A 153 -6.68 -4.35 -23.49
CA SER A 153 -8.11 -4.64 -23.37
C SER A 153 -8.82 -3.59 -22.51
N VAL A 154 -8.20 -3.20 -21.38
CA VAL A 154 -8.75 -2.16 -20.52
C VAL A 154 -8.71 -0.80 -21.20
N HIS A 155 -7.68 -0.45 -21.97
CA HIS A 155 -7.66 0.80 -22.72
C HIS A 155 -8.84 0.90 -23.70
N LYS A 156 -9.09 -0.17 -24.47
CA LYS A 156 -10.21 -0.25 -25.43
C LYS A 156 -11.59 -0.27 -24.76
N PHE A 157 -11.71 -0.89 -23.59
CA PHE A 157 -12.96 -1.04 -22.85
C PHE A 157 -13.28 0.18 -21.97
N ALA A 158 -12.27 0.76 -21.33
CA ALA A 158 -12.37 2.00 -20.54
C ALA A 158 -12.91 3.14 -21.40
N ALA A 159 -12.47 3.25 -22.66
CA ALA A 159 -13.01 4.22 -23.61
C ALA A 159 -14.53 4.08 -23.89
N LYS A 160 -15.14 2.93 -23.55
CA LYS A 160 -16.56 2.64 -23.79
C LYS A 160 -17.44 2.65 -22.55
N ILE A 161 -16.90 2.35 -21.36
CA ILE A 161 -17.69 2.12 -20.13
C ILE A 161 -17.24 2.99 -18.95
N LEU A 162 -15.99 3.43 -18.91
CA LEU A 162 -15.54 4.38 -17.90
C LEU A 162 -15.72 5.78 -18.50
N ASP A 163 -16.47 6.65 -17.82
CA ASP A 163 -16.69 8.07 -18.21
C ASP A 163 -15.40 8.91 -18.29
N PHE A 164 -14.22 8.28 -18.15
CA PHE A 164 -12.92 8.93 -18.16
C PHE A 164 -11.84 8.05 -18.80
N PRO A 165 -11.53 8.23 -20.10
CA PRO A 165 -10.37 7.58 -20.70
C PRO A 165 -9.08 8.06 -20.02
N ARG A 166 -8.26 7.10 -19.55
CA ARG A 166 -6.95 7.39 -18.96
C ARG A 166 -6.00 7.91 -20.03
N LYS A 167 -5.36 9.05 -19.78
CA LYS A 167 -4.29 9.57 -20.64
C LYS A 167 -3.09 8.61 -20.65
N ALA A 168 -2.26 8.65 -21.69
CA ALA A 168 -1.01 7.92 -21.70
C ALA A 168 -0.07 8.41 -20.58
N CYS A 169 0.70 7.51 -19.98
CA CYS A 169 1.63 7.82 -18.90
C CYS A 169 2.92 6.99 -19.05
N GLU A 170 4.01 7.65 -19.39
CA GLU A 170 5.35 7.05 -19.52
C GLU A 170 5.79 6.36 -18.22
N LYS A 171 5.55 7.02 -17.08
CA LYS A 171 5.84 6.47 -15.75
C LYS A 171 5.09 5.16 -15.46
N CYS A 172 3.89 4.97 -16.01
CA CYS A 172 3.14 3.71 -15.88
C CYS A 172 3.60 2.66 -16.89
N ALA A 173 4.13 3.06 -18.04
CA ALA A 173 4.71 2.17 -19.03
C ALA A 173 6.00 1.50 -18.51
N GLU A 174 6.83 2.26 -17.79
CA GLU A 174 8.10 1.78 -17.22
C GLU A 174 7.91 0.63 -16.20
N ILE A 175 6.88 0.69 -15.36
CA ILE A 175 6.68 -0.27 -14.26
C ILE A 175 5.63 -1.35 -14.60
N GLY A 176 4.76 -1.09 -15.58
CA GLY A 176 3.73 -2.03 -16.00
C GLY A 176 4.29 -3.02 -17.01
N HIS A 177 4.74 -4.20 -16.56
CA HIS A 177 5.20 -5.24 -17.49
C HIS A 177 4.11 -5.57 -18.52
N GLY A 178 4.39 -5.33 -19.81
CA GLY A 178 3.44 -5.51 -20.90
C GLY A 178 2.48 -4.33 -21.13
N ASN A 179 2.72 -3.17 -20.50
CA ASN A 179 1.95 -1.94 -20.71
C ASN A 179 2.48 -1.12 -21.90
N VAL A 180 2.50 -1.73 -23.09
CA VAL A 180 3.07 -1.13 -24.32
C VAL A 180 2.30 0.13 -24.74
N ASP A 181 0.99 0.14 -24.54
CA ASP A 181 0.11 1.28 -24.88
C ASP A 181 0.17 2.43 -23.86
N SER A 182 1.09 2.36 -22.89
CA SER A 182 1.29 3.40 -21.87
C SER A 182 0.02 3.75 -21.09
N VAL A 183 -0.84 2.75 -20.82
CA VAL A 183 -2.11 2.93 -20.12
C VAL A 183 -1.82 3.42 -18.70
N CYS A 184 -2.32 4.61 -18.38
CA CYS A 184 -2.14 5.18 -17.05
C CYS A 184 -3.05 4.50 -16.03
N PHE A 185 -2.44 4.10 -14.92
CA PHE A 185 -3.13 3.64 -13.71
C PHE A 185 -2.83 4.51 -12.49
N CYS A 186 -2.33 5.73 -12.70
CA CYS A 186 -2.24 6.72 -11.62
C CYS A 186 -3.63 7.19 -11.19
N ARG A 187 -3.77 7.42 -9.88
CA ARG A 187 -4.92 8.09 -9.29
C ARG A 187 -4.93 9.57 -9.70
N PRO A 188 -6.07 10.10 -10.19
CA PRO A 188 -6.18 11.52 -10.55
C PRO A 188 -6.05 12.42 -9.32
N PRO A 189 -5.44 13.62 -9.44
CA PRO A 189 -5.26 14.53 -8.31
C PRO A 189 -6.57 14.93 -7.62
N ASP A 190 -7.63 15.15 -8.39
CA ASP A 190 -8.94 15.60 -7.90
C ASP A 190 -9.87 14.44 -7.51
N SER A 191 -9.41 13.21 -7.70
CA SER A 191 -10.19 12.04 -7.31
C SER A 191 -10.01 11.78 -5.82
N GLY A 192 -11.13 11.63 -5.10
CA GLY A 192 -11.08 11.15 -3.72
C GLY A 192 -10.38 9.79 -3.62
N LYS A 193 -9.91 9.41 -2.42
CA LYS A 193 -9.25 8.11 -2.21
C LYS A 193 -10.06 6.92 -2.73
N PHE A 194 -11.39 7.03 -2.81
CA PHE A 194 -12.32 5.95 -3.18
C PHE A 194 -12.90 6.11 -4.61
N SER A 195 -12.18 6.73 -5.53
CA SER A 195 -12.69 6.91 -6.89
C SER A 195 -12.80 5.57 -7.62
N THR A 196 -14.01 5.00 -7.67
CA THR A 196 -14.35 3.82 -8.47
C THR A 196 -14.92 4.20 -9.84
N SER A 197 -14.91 5.49 -10.18
CA SER A 197 -15.17 6.07 -11.51
C SER A 197 -16.25 5.33 -12.32
N GLY A 198 -17.49 5.32 -11.81
CA GLY A 198 -18.65 4.84 -12.57
C GLY A 198 -18.79 3.31 -12.70
N ILE A 199 -18.00 2.52 -11.95
CA ILE A 199 -18.11 1.06 -11.97
C ILE A 199 -19.33 0.59 -11.19
N SER A 200 -20.23 -0.13 -11.86
CA SER A 200 -21.42 -0.75 -11.28
C SER A 200 -21.15 -2.10 -10.59
N ASN A 201 -19.94 -2.64 -10.71
CA ASN A 201 -19.57 -3.90 -10.06
C ASN A 201 -19.30 -3.68 -8.57
N GLU A 202 -20.34 -3.90 -7.76
CA GLU A 202 -20.30 -3.69 -6.32
C GLU A 202 -19.23 -4.52 -5.60
N LEU A 203 -18.89 -5.72 -6.11
CA LEU A 203 -17.85 -6.55 -5.51
C LEU A 203 -16.44 -5.98 -5.76
N LEU A 204 -16.20 -5.41 -6.94
CA LEU A 204 -14.95 -4.71 -7.23
C LEU A 204 -14.84 -3.44 -6.38
N VAL A 205 -15.94 -2.71 -6.20
CA VAL A 205 -16.00 -1.55 -5.28
C VAL A 205 -15.62 -1.97 -3.86
N LEU A 206 -16.18 -3.06 -3.34
CA LEU A 206 -15.81 -3.61 -2.03
C LEU A 206 -14.31 -3.88 -1.92
N TYR A 207 -13.71 -4.57 -2.90
CA TYR A 207 -12.28 -4.86 -2.87
C TYR A 207 -11.44 -3.59 -2.89
N VAL A 208 -11.81 -2.60 -3.70
CA VAL A 208 -11.10 -1.32 -3.79
C VAL A 208 -11.20 -0.54 -2.47
N ASP A 209 -12.38 -0.50 -1.84
CA ASP A 209 -12.58 0.15 -0.55
C ASP A 209 -11.75 -0.51 0.56
N LEU A 210 -11.73 -1.85 0.59
CA LEU A 210 -10.89 -2.61 1.52
C LEU A 210 -9.40 -2.31 1.29
N LEU A 211 -8.95 -2.28 0.03
CA LEU A 211 -7.55 -1.97 -0.30
C LEU A 211 -7.14 -0.56 0.12
N TYR A 212 -7.93 0.46 -0.20
CA TYR A 212 -7.61 1.84 0.21
C TYR A 212 -7.59 2.00 1.73
N SER A 213 -8.42 1.25 2.45
CA SER A 213 -8.52 1.31 3.91
C SER A 213 -7.40 0.54 4.61
N ALA A 214 -7.01 -0.62 4.06
CA ALA A 214 -5.96 -1.48 4.60
C ALA A 214 -4.55 -1.00 4.24
N LEU A 215 -4.35 -0.49 3.02
CA LEU A 215 -3.07 0.01 2.51
C LEU A 215 -2.86 1.50 2.76
N GLU A 216 -3.57 2.09 3.73
CA GLU A 216 -3.29 3.43 4.21
C GLU A 216 -1.86 3.48 4.82
N PRO A 217 -0.94 4.29 4.25
CA PRO A 217 0.44 4.33 4.72
C PRO A 217 0.55 4.81 6.17
N ASP A 218 -0.32 5.73 6.58
CA ASP A 218 -0.37 6.26 7.94
C ASP A 218 -1.05 5.26 8.88
N ARG A 219 -0.26 4.58 9.72
CA ARG A 219 -0.78 3.57 10.67
C ARG A 219 -1.86 4.08 11.63
N PHE A 220 -1.94 5.39 11.86
CA PHE A 220 -2.98 5.99 12.72
C PHE A 220 -4.30 6.25 11.97
N LEU A 221 -4.25 6.35 10.64
CA LEU A 221 -5.44 6.50 9.79
C LEU A 221 -5.90 5.16 9.20
N ARG A 222 -5.02 4.17 9.17
CA ARG A 222 -5.29 2.80 8.70
C ARG A 222 -6.43 2.18 9.51
N PHE A 223 -7.33 1.50 8.81
CA PHE A 223 -8.48 0.89 9.46
C PHE A 223 -8.04 -0.30 10.32
N SER A 224 -8.77 -0.54 11.42
CA SER A 224 -8.67 -1.79 12.17
C SER A 224 -9.47 -2.90 11.48
N ALA A 225 -9.29 -4.14 11.93
CA ALA A 225 -10.08 -5.29 11.47
C ALA A 225 -11.59 -5.02 11.60
N ASP A 226 -12.06 -4.48 12.73
CA ASP A 226 -13.48 -4.19 12.97
C ASP A 226 -14.04 -3.14 11.98
N ARG A 227 -13.23 -2.14 11.62
CA ARG A 227 -13.64 -1.13 10.65
C ARG A 227 -13.68 -1.70 9.24
N LEU A 228 -12.76 -2.59 8.87
CA LEU A 228 -12.82 -3.31 7.59
C LEU A 228 -14.04 -4.25 7.54
N LEU A 229 -14.33 -4.96 8.63
CA LEU A 229 -15.52 -5.80 8.74
C LEU A 229 -16.80 -4.98 8.53
N SER A 230 -16.87 -3.77 9.07
CA SER A 230 -18.01 -2.87 8.87
C SER A 230 -18.25 -2.52 7.39
N ILE A 231 -17.20 -2.47 6.56
CA ILE A 231 -17.32 -2.27 5.10
C ILE A 231 -17.95 -3.51 4.46
N ILE A 232 -17.50 -4.71 4.86
CA ILE A 232 -18.03 -6.00 4.37
C ILE A 232 -19.51 -6.14 4.75
N ASP A 233 -19.86 -5.90 6.02
CA ASP A 233 -21.24 -5.99 6.52
C ASP A 233 -22.18 -5.00 5.80
N LEU A 234 -21.67 -3.83 5.42
CA LEU A 234 -22.44 -2.85 4.65
C LEU A 234 -22.71 -3.35 3.23
N TYR A 235 -21.71 -3.96 2.58
CA TYR A 235 -21.87 -4.58 1.28
C TYR A 235 -22.87 -5.75 1.33
N GLU A 236 -22.73 -6.66 2.30
CA GLU A 236 -23.63 -7.81 2.45
C GLU A 236 -25.08 -7.39 2.67
N ARG A 237 -25.31 -6.37 3.52
CA ARG A 237 -26.65 -5.81 3.73
C ARG A 237 -27.24 -5.24 2.45
N ARG A 238 -26.45 -4.61 1.58
CA ARG A 238 -26.92 -4.12 0.27
C ARG A 238 -27.33 -5.27 -0.64
N GLN A 239 -26.59 -6.38 -0.66
CA GLN A 239 -26.95 -7.57 -1.44
C GLN A 239 -28.26 -8.20 -0.99
N ILE A 240 -28.54 -8.22 0.32
CA ILE A 240 -29.79 -8.77 0.87
C ILE A 240 -31.00 -7.92 0.47
N VAL A 241 -30.84 -6.59 0.45
CA VAL A 241 -31.94 -5.66 0.13
C VAL A 241 -32.21 -5.58 -1.37
N TYR A 242 -31.19 -5.77 -2.20
CA TYR A 242 -31.30 -5.80 -3.66
C TYR A 242 -30.78 -7.12 -4.22
N PRO A 243 -31.49 -8.25 -4.03
CA PRO A 243 -31.10 -9.49 -4.67
C PRO A 243 -31.04 -9.24 -6.18
N LYS A 244 -29.93 -9.63 -6.82
CA LYS A 244 -29.86 -9.65 -8.29
C LYS A 244 -31.05 -10.45 -8.77
N LEU A 245 -31.94 -9.83 -9.54
CA LEU A 245 -32.97 -10.55 -10.28
C LEU A 245 -32.23 -11.63 -11.09
N ASP A 246 -32.53 -12.90 -10.78
CA ASP A 246 -32.05 -14.03 -11.56
C ASP A 246 -32.59 -13.84 -12.98
N ILE A 247 -31.71 -13.40 -13.88
CA ILE A 247 -31.97 -13.41 -15.32
C ILE A 247 -31.50 -14.78 -15.78
N GLU A 248 -32.44 -15.71 -15.87
CA GLU A 248 -32.31 -16.98 -16.61
C GLU A 248 -31.94 -16.75 -18.08
#